data_AF-A0A316YQ51-F1
#
_entry.id   AF-A0A316YQ51-F1
#
_cell.length_a   1.000
_cell.length_b   1.000
_cell.length_c   1.000
_cell.angle_alpha   90.00
_cell.angle_beta   90.00
_cell.angle_gamma   90.00
#
_symmetry.space_group_name_H-M   'P 1'
#
loop_
_entity.id
_entity.type
_entity.pdbx_description
1 polymer ?
#
loop_
_entity_poly.entity_id
_entity_poly.type
_entity_poly.pdbx_seq_one_letter_code
_entity_poly.pdbx_strand_id
1 'polypeptide(L)'
;MDGRDGSGGNRVAVNVLGTMGAVFWSIQLLPQLYINWRKKDTTGLQPSMMLLWAFAGLPLGVHNILADENVALQVQAQILTLLSLLTWSQVMFYGHKWSLSKSTIVVLLIALAFGAVEAAIVCGIKYGTKEQVPKWTLDLFASLAAAGLGMGVLRHYYDIYTHRSVRGISFFFVGLDAAGDLTSLISVGESSLPSISRP
;
A
#
# COMPACT_ATOMS: atom_id res chain seq x y z
N MET A 1 28.49 -26.67 -23.70
CA MET A 1 27.54 -26.96 -22.61
C MET A 1 27.19 -25.61 -22.00
N ASP A 2 25.92 -25.26 -22.15
CA ASP A 2 25.34 -23.93 -21.94
C ASP A 2 25.35 -23.56 -20.45
N GLY A 3 25.80 -22.35 -20.14
CA GLY A 3 25.94 -21.81 -18.78
C GLY A 3 25.20 -20.48 -18.61
N ARG A 4 24.06 -20.31 -19.30
CA ARG A 4 23.31 -19.04 -19.37
C ARG A 4 21.86 -19.09 -18.87
N ASP A 5 21.52 -19.88 -17.86
CA ASP A 5 20.13 -19.98 -17.38
C ASP A 5 19.90 -19.69 -15.88
N GLY A 6 20.92 -19.80 -15.01
CA GLY A 6 20.72 -19.62 -13.57
C GLY A 6 20.48 -18.19 -13.06
N SER A 7 21.11 -17.17 -13.67
CA SER A 7 21.02 -15.77 -13.22
C SER A 7 19.86 -14.98 -13.85
N GLY A 8 19.44 -15.39 -15.04
CA GLY A 8 18.26 -14.83 -15.73
C GLY A 8 16.95 -15.31 -15.11
N GLY A 9 16.86 -16.60 -14.74
CA GLY A 9 15.66 -17.19 -14.14
C GLY A 9 15.29 -16.54 -12.81
N ASN A 10 16.27 -16.30 -11.92
CA ASN A 10 16.03 -15.67 -10.62
C ASN A 10 15.56 -14.21 -10.77
N ARG A 11 16.14 -13.44 -11.71
CA ARG A 11 15.71 -12.06 -11.98
C ARG A 11 14.29 -11.98 -12.56
N VAL A 12 13.92 -12.93 -13.42
CA VAL A 12 12.57 -13.03 -13.96
C VAL A 12 11.58 -13.39 -12.85
N ALA A 13 11.91 -14.36 -11.99
CA ALA A 13 11.06 -14.75 -10.86
C ALA A 13 10.80 -13.58 -9.90
N VAL A 14 11.85 -12.88 -9.47
CA VAL A 14 11.76 -11.68 -8.62
C VAL A 14 10.86 -10.61 -9.26
N ASN A 15 11.05 -10.30 -10.54
CA ASN A 15 10.23 -9.29 -11.23
C ASN A 15 8.77 -9.72 -11.36
N VAL A 16 8.50 -11.00 -11.66
CA VAL A 16 7.14 -11.53 -11.78
C VAL A 16 6.44 -11.52 -10.42
N LEU A 17 7.10 -12.02 -9.37
CA LEU A 17 6.53 -12.08 -8.02
C LEU A 17 6.26 -10.68 -7.46
N GLY A 18 7.21 -9.74 -7.61
CA GLY A 18 7.00 -8.35 -7.22
C GLY A 18 5.87 -7.66 -7.99
N THR A 19 5.75 -7.93 -9.30
CA THR A 19 4.63 -7.41 -10.11
C THR A 19 3.30 -8.01 -9.69
N MET A 20 3.25 -9.31 -9.38
CA MET A 20 2.04 -9.96 -8.87
C MET A 20 1.61 -9.39 -7.52
N GLY A 21 2.56 -9.15 -6.61
CA GLY A 21 2.29 -8.47 -5.34
C GLY A 21 1.69 -7.07 -5.54
N ALA A 22 2.30 -6.28 -6.43
CA ALA A 22 1.78 -4.96 -6.79
C ALA A 22 0.36 -5.03 -7.36
N VAL A 23 0.05 -6.01 -8.20
CA VAL A 23 -1.30 -6.22 -8.76
C VAL A 23 -2.30 -6.57 -7.67
N PHE A 24 -1.98 -7.53 -6.79
CA PHE A 24 -2.88 -7.91 -5.69
C PHE A 24 -3.17 -6.73 -4.78
N TRP A 25 -2.14 -5.99 -4.35
CA TRP A 25 -2.32 -4.80 -3.53
C TRP A 25 -3.11 -3.69 -4.25
N SER A 26 -2.96 -3.56 -5.57
CA SER A 26 -3.72 -2.57 -6.35
C SER A 26 -5.21 -2.86 -6.40
N ILE A 27 -5.63 -4.12 -6.31
CA ILE A 27 -7.05 -4.51 -6.37
C ILE A 27 -7.65 -4.84 -4.99
N GLN A 28 -6.83 -4.91 -3.93
CA GLN A 28 -7.22 -5.49 -2.64
C GLN A 28 -8.47 -4.84 -2.03
N LEU A 29 -8.62 -3.51 -2.15
CA LEU A 29 -9.71 -2.77 -1.54
C LEU A 29 -10.98 -2.70 -2.42
N LEU A 30 -10.90 -3.07 -3.70
CA LEU A 30 -12.06 -3.04 -4.61
C LEU A 30 -13.24 -3.89 -4.14
N PRO A 31 -13.04 -5.13 -3.64
CA PRO A 31 -14.12 -5.94 -3.07
C PRO A 31 -14.82 -5.27 -1.90
N GLN A 32 -14.07 -4.59 -1.02
CA GLN A 32 -14.63 -3.85 0.10
C GLN A 32 -15.45 -2.66 -0.40
N LEU A 33 -14.90 -1.90 -1.34
CA LEU A 33 -15.56 -0.74 -1.94
C LEU A 33 -16.89 -1.12 -2.60
N TYR A 34 -16.90 -2.25 -3.29
CA TYR A 34 -18.09 -2.83 -3.92
C TYR A 34 -19.13 -3.27 -2.88
N ILE A 35 -18.74 -4.00 -1.83
CA ILE A 35 -19.67 -4.45 -0.79
C ILE A 35 -20.30 -3.26 -0.06
N ASN A 36 -19.50 -2.25 0.30
CA ASN A 36 -19.99 -1.01 0.90
C ASN A 36 -21.03 -0.32 0.00
N TRP A 37 -20.75 -0.22 -1.31
CA TRP A 37 -21.67 0.36 -2.27
C TRP A 37 -22.95 -0.47 -2.45
N ARG A 38 -22.86 -1.81 -2.46
CA ARG A 38 -24.01 -2.71 -2.61
C ARG A 38 -24.91 -2.71 -1.38
N LYS A 39 -24.32 -2.78 -0.19
CA LYS A 39 -25.05 -2.85 1.09
C LYS A 39 -25.52 -1.48 1.59
N LYS A 40 -24.91 -0.39 1.09
CA LYS A 40 -25.11 0.98 1.61
C LYS A 40 -24.88 1.08 3.12
N ASP A 41 -24.04 0.19 3.63
CA ASP A 41 -23.71 0.01 5.03
C ASP A 41 -22.21 -0.28 5.14
N THR A 42 -21.61 0.28 6.18
CA THR A 42 -20.18 0.18 6.50
C THR A 42 -19.95 -0.24 7.94
N THR A 43 -20.96 -0.80 8.60
CA THR A 43 -20.89 -1.28 9.98
C THR A 43 -19.75 -2.28 10.14
N GLY A 44 -18.80 -1.95 11.03
CA GLY A 44 -17.63 -2.76 11.35
C GLY A 44 -16.40 -2.55 10.45
N LEU A 45 -16.47 -1.65 9.46
CA LEU A 45 -15.29 -1.17 8.75
C LEU A 45 -14.63 -0.04 9.53
N GLN A 46 -13.36 -0.23 9.91
CA GLN A 46 -12.66 0.71 10.79
C GLN A 46 -12.13 1.94 10.04
N PRO A 47 -12.68 3.15 10.25
CA PRO A 47 -12.27 4.34 9.49
C PRO A 47 -10.82 4.75 9.79
N SER A 48 -10.34 4.52 11.02
CA SER A 48 -8.96 4.85 11.41
C SER A 48 -7.92 3.99 10.68
N MET A 49 -8.24 2.72 10.39
CA MET A 49 -7.37 1.87 9.56
C MET A 49 -7.22 2.43 8.15
N MET A 50 -8.34 2.80 7.52
CA MET A 50 -8.33 3.36 6.16
C MET A 50 -7.57 4.68 6.09
N LEU A 51 -7.69 5.55 7.11
CA LEU A 51 -6.85 6.75 7.17
C LEU A 51 -5.37 6.42 7.36
N LEU A 52 -5.03 5.51 8.29
CA LEU A 52 -3.63 5.11 8.50
C LEU A 52 -3.00 4.56 7.22
N TRP A 53 -3.73 3.75 6.46
CA TRP A 53 -3.28 3.23 5.18
C TRP A 53 -3.13 4.31 4.11
N ALA A 54 -4.06 5.26 4.04
CA ALA A 54 -3.90 6.42 3.17
C ALA A 54 -2.65 7.23 3.52
N PHE A 55 -2.41 7.49 4.82
CA PHE A 55 -1.21 8.18 5.29
C PHE A 55 0.07 7.38 5.05
N ALA A 56 0.03 6.05 5.16
CA ALA A 56 1.16 5.16 4.88
C ALA A 56 1.50 5.07 3.39
N GLY A 57 0.52 5.32 2.52
CA GLY A 57 0.73 5.40 1.07
C GLY A 57 1.63 6.57 0.66
N LEU A 58 1.65 7.66 1.43
CA LEU A 58 2.53 8.82 1.17
C LEU A 58 4.03 8.49 1.32
N PRO A 59 4.54 7.98 2.45
CA PRO A 59 5.94 7.56 2.55
C PRO A 59 6.25 6.39 1.61
N LEU A 60 5.28 5.50 1.31
CA LEU A 60 5.46 4.43 0.32
C LEU A 60 5.68 4.98 -1.09
N GLY A 61 4.88 5.96 -1.51
CA GLY A 61 5.04 6.64 -2.80
C GLY A 61 6.37 7.38 -2.90
N VAL A 62 6.73 8.14 -1.87
CA VAL A 62 8.04 8.80 -1.77
C VAL A 62 9.18 7.79 -1.89
N HIS A 63 9.14 6.69 -1.14
CA HIS A 63 10.13 5.62 -1.21
C HIS A 63 10.26 5.08 -2.64
N ASN A 64 9.14 4.66 -3.25
CA ASN A 64 9.15 4.00 -4.55
C ASN A 64 9.67 4.93 -5.66
N ILE A 65 9.41 6.23 -5.59
CA ILE A 65 9.90 7.22 -6.57
C ILE A 65 11.38 7.57 -6.36
N LEU A 66 11.85 7.61 -5.10
CA LEU A 66 13.24 7.92 -4.77
C LEU A 66 14.18 6.72 -4.98
N ALA A 67 13.71 5.51 -4.73
CA ALA A 67 14.43 4.26 -4.95
C ALA A 67 14.44 3.82 -6.43
N ASP A 68 13.74 4.55 -7.31
CA ASP A 68 13.57 4.21 -8.73
C ASP A 68 12.99 2.80 -8.93
N GLU A 69 12.02 2.43 -8.09
CA GLU A 69 11.33 1.15 -8.16
C GLU A 69 10.49 1.05 -9.43
N ASN A 70 10.12 -0.18 -9.81
CA ASN A 70 9.28 -0.43 -10.96
C ASN A 70 8.01 0.44 -10.94
N VAL A 71 7.63 1.00 -12.09
CA VAL A 71 6.41 1.81 -12.27
C VAL A 71 5.17 1.14 -11.68
N ALA A 72 5.08 -0.20 -11.72
CA ALA A 72 4.01 -0.95 -11.07
C ALA A 72 3.90 -0.67 -9.56
N LEU A 73 5.02 -0.62 -8.83
CA LEU A 73 5.07 -0.32 -7.40
C LEU A 73 4.80 1.16 -7.11
N GLN A 74 5.29 2.06 -7.97
CA GLN A 74 5.00 3.49 -7.84
C GLN A 74 3.49 3.76 -7.97
N VAL A 75 2.85 3.17 -9.00
CA VAL A 75 1.41 3.30 -9.23
C VAL A 75 0.61 2.60 -8.12
N GLN A 76 1.05 1.44 -7.65
CA GLN A 76 0.38 0.72 -6.56
C GLN A 76 0.26 1.55 -5.28
N ALA A 77 1.32 2.29 -4.90
CA ALA A 77 1.27 3.17 -3.72
C ALA A 77 0.18 4.26 -3.84
N GLN A 78 0.01 4.82 -5.05
CA GLN A 78 -1.03 5.81 -5.33
C GLN A 78 -2.43 5.19 -5.30
N ILE A 79 -2.56 3.97 -5.85
CA ILE A 79 -3.81 3.21 -5.82
C ILE A 79 -4.22 2.90 -4.39
N LEU A 80 -3.28 2.42 -3.55
CA LEU A 80 -3.53 2.14 -2.13
C LEU A 80 -4.03 3.39 -1.40
N THR A 81 -3.36 4.52 -1.61
CA THR A 81 -3.76 5.82 -1.03
C THR A 81 -5.19 6.18 -1.43
N LEU A 82 -5.48 6.15 -2.74
CA LEU A 82 -6.77 6.52 -3.28
C LEU A 82 -7.89 5.58 -2.81
N LEU A 83 -7.70 4.26 -2.91
CA LEU A 83 -8.70 3.29 -2.50
C LEU A 83 -8.96 3.36 -1.00
N SER A 84 -7.94 3.64 -0.18
CA SER A 84 -8.09 3.85 1.26
C SER A 84 -8.92 5.10 1.56
N LEU A 85 -8.66 6.23 0.87
CA LEU A 85 -9.45 7.45 1.02
C LEU A 85 -10.91 7.27 0.55
N LEU A 86 -11.12 6.57 -0.57
CA LEU A 86 -12.46 6.26 -1.07
C LEU A 86 -13.23 5.35 -0.11
N THR A 87 -12.57 4.33 0.42
CA THR A 87 -13.18 3.41 1.40
C THR A 87 -13.51 4.16 2.69
N TRP A 88 -12.60 5.01 3.19
CA TRP A 88 -12.87 5.91 4.31
C TRP A 88 -14.07 6.84 4.04
N SER A 89 -14.13 7.43 2.85
CA SER A 89 -15.24 8.29 2.43
C SER A 89 -16.58 7.56 2.47
N GLN A 90 -16.62 6.30 2.05
CA GLN A 90 -17.81 5.47 2.17
C GLN A 90 -18.22 5.25 3.64
N VAL A 91 -17.27 5.10 4.57
CA VAL A 91 -17.56 5.00 6.02
C VAL A 91 -18.16 6.31 6.54
N MET A 92 -17.64 7.46 6.11
CA MET A 92 -18.17 8.76 6.51
C MET A 92 -19.57 9.02 5.93
N PHE A 93 -19.78 8.64 4.68
CA PHE A 93 -21.05 8.82 3.98
C PHE A 93 -22.15 7.87 4.51
N TYR A 94 -21.90 6.56 4.51
CA TYR A 94 -22.92 5.57 4.91
C TYR A 94 -23.05 5.43 6.42
N GLY A 95 -21.94 5.43 7.17
CA GLY A 95 -21.91 5.25 8.62
C GLY A 95 -22.20 6.53 9.39
N HIS A 96 -21.48 7.61 9.08
CA HIS A 96 -21.59 8.89 9.80
C HIS A 96 -22.57 9.89 9.18
N LYS A 97 -23.31 9.48 8.14
CA LYS A 97 -24.34 10.27 7.45
C LYS A 97 -23.84 11.63 6.95
N TRP A 98 -22.57 11.73 6.56
CA TRP A 98 -22.07 12.93 5.89
C TRP A 98 -22.76 13.12 4.54
N SER A 99 -22.94 14.37 4.11
CA SER A 99 -23.41 14.65 2.75
C SER A 99 -22.37 14.22 1.71
N LEU A 100 -22.84 13.91 0.50
CA LEU A 100 -21.95 13.53 -0.61
C LEU A 100 -20.94 14.64 -0.91
N SER A 101 -21.40 15.89 -0.97
CA SER A 101 -20.54 17.05 -1.23
C SER A 101 -19.45 17.19 -0.18
N LYS A 102 -19.78 17.08 1.11
CA LYS A 102 -18.80 17.16 2.20
C LYS A 102 -17.76 16.04 2.07
N SER A 103 -18.21 14.81 1.84
CA SER A 103 -17.33 13.63 1.75
C SER A 103 -16.38 13.74 0.56
N THR A 104 -16.87 14.19 -0.60
CA THR A 104 -16.05 14.39 -1.80
C THR A 104 -15.05 15.53 -1.62
N ILE A 105 -15.48 16.68 -1.09
CA ILE A 105 -14.58 17.83 -0.87
C ILE A 105 -13.43 17.45 0.08
N VAL A 106 -13.73 16.78 1.19
CA VAL A 106 -12.70 16.38 2.16
C VAL A 106 -11.70 15.40 1.53
N VAL A 107 -12.18 14.39 0.78
CA VAL A 107 -11.29 13.45 0.08
C VAL A 107 -10.41 14.17 -0.93
N LEU A 108 -10.97 15.08 -1.73
CA LEU A 108 -10.21 15.83 -2.71
C LEU A 108 -9.14 16.71 -2.05
N LEU A 109 -9.47 17.39 -0.95
CA LEU A 109 -8.50 18.20 -0.21
C LEU A 109 -7.37 17.36 0.38
N ILE A 110 -7.68 16.19 0.95
CA ILE A 110 -6.66 15.27 1.49
C ILE A 110 -5.79 14.73 0.35
N ALA A 111 -6.38 14.30 -0.77
CA ALA A 111 -5.65 13.77 -1.92
C ALA A 111 -4.72 14.82 -2.54
N LEU A 112 -5.20 16.06 -2.71
CA LEU A 112 -4.37 17.17 -3.18
C LEU A 112 -3.24 17.50 -2.21
N ALA A 113 -3.51 17.51 -0.90
CA ALA A 113 -2.49 17.73 0.11
C ALA A 113 -1.42 16.63 0.08
N PHE A 114 -1.83 15.36 -0.05
CA PHE A 114 -0.90 14.24 -0.13
C PHE A 114 -0.03 14.31 -1.39
N GLY A 115 -0.65 14.56 -2.56
CA GLY A 115 0.10 14.74 -3.81
C GLY A 115 1.07 15.92 -3.76
N ALA A 116 0.67 17.05 -3.16
CA ALA A 116 1.53 18.21 -2.99
C ALA A 116 2.71 17.92 -2.04
N VAL A 117 2.45 17.25 -0.91
CA VAL A 117 3.49 16.88 0.06
C VAL A 117 4.46 15.87 -0.53
N GLU A 118 3.96 14.82 -1.20
CA GLU A 118 4.80 13.83 -1.88
C GLU A 118 5.68 14.51 -2.94
N ALA A 119 5.10 15.33 -3.82
CA ALA A 119 5.85 16.05 -4.84
C ALA A 119 6.90 17.00 -4.23
N ALA A 120 6.56 17.72 -3.15
CA ALA A 120 7.49 18.61 -2.47
C ALA A 120 8.66 17.84 -1.85
N ILE A 121 8.40 16.69 -1.21
CA ILE A 121 9.44 15.84 -0.61
C ILE A 121 10.33 15.25 -1.70
N VAL A 122 9.75 14.66 -2.74
CA VAL A 122 10.48 14.02 -3.84
C VAL A 122 11.35 15.04 -4.57
N CYS A 123 10.79 16.18 -4.98
CA CYS A 123 11.55 17.24 -5.63
C CYS A 123 12.62 17.80 -4.69
N GLY A 124 12.27 18.07 -3.43
CA GLY A 124 13.21 18.60 -2.44
C GLY A 124 14.43 17.69 -2.23
N ILE A 125 14.21 16.38 -2.14
CA ILE A 125 15.31 15.41 -2.02
C ILE A 125 16.08 15.30 -3.33
N LYS A 126 15.41 15.10 -4.48
CA LYS A 126 16.09 14.93 -5.78
C LYS A 126 16.94 16.15 -6.17
N TYR A 127 16.48 17.37 -5.91
CA TYR A 127 17.25 18.58 -6.17
C TYR A 127 18.29 18.88 -5.08
N GLY A 128 18.05 18.45 -3.83
CA GLY A 128 18.97 18.63 -2.72
C GLY A 128 20.16 17.68 -2.73
N THR A 129 20.03 16.50 -3.35
CA THR A 129 21.10 15.49 -3.47
C THR A 129 21.81 15.61 -4.81
N LYS A 130 23.12 15.90 -4.80
CA LYS A 130 23.92 16.10 -6.03
C LYS A 130 24.32 14.82 -6.77
N GLU A 131 24.33 13.68 -6.09
CA GLU A 131 24.74 12.39 -6.69
C GLU A 131 23.65 11.33 -6.57
N GLN A 132 23.35 10.90 -5.35
CA GLN A 132 22.43 9.79 -5.08
C GLN A 132 21.64 10.06 -3.80
N VAL A 133 20.40 9.53 -3.74
CA VAL A 133 19.58 9.60 -2.52
C VAL A 133 20.26 8.78 -1.43
N PRO A 134 20.54 9.35 -0.24
CA PRO A 134 21.14 8.59 0.85
C PRO A 134 20.29 7.39 1.24
N LYS A 135 20.92 6.23 1.44
CA LYS A 135 20.22 4.98 1.78
C LYS A 135 19.33 5.12 3.02
N TRP A 136 19.81 5.82 4.06
CA TRP A 136 19.02 6.02 5.29
C TRP A 136 17.69 6.74 5.04
N THR A 137 17.62 7.59 4.00
CA THR A 137 16.39 8.28 3.60
C THR A 137 15.38 7.29 3.05
N LEU A 138 15.82 6.36 2.21
CA LEU A 138 14.98 5.28 1.69
C LEU A 138 14.50 4.37 2.83
N ASP A 139 15.42 3.93 3.69
CA ASP A 139 15.12 3.09 4.85
C ASP A 139 14.10 3.75 5.79
N LEU A 140 14.18 5.08 5.98
CA LEU A 140 13.22 5.85 6.76
C LEU A 140 11.81 5.80 6.15
N PHE A 141 11.66 6.13 4.86
CA PHE A 141 10.35 6.14 4.21
C PHE A 141 9.75 4.73 4.13
N ALA A 142 10.57 3.71 3.84
CA ALA A 142 10.15 2.32 3.91
C ALA A 142 9.64 1.94 5.31
N SER A 143 10.37 2.34 6.36
CA SER A 143 9.99 2.07 7.75
C SER A 143 8.70 2.78 8.15
N LEU A 144 8.51 4.04 7.74
CA LEU A 144 7.29 4.80 7.98
C LEU A 144 6.08 4.18 7.29
N ALA A 145 6.24 3.74 6.04
CA ALA A 145 5.21 3.03 5.30
C ALA A 145 4.83 1.72 5.99
N ALA A 146 5.82 0.87 6.30
CA ALA A 146 5.60 -0.41 6.97
C ALA A 146 4.93 -0.24 8.33
N ALA A 147 5.38 0.73 9.13
CA ALA A 147 4.77 1.05 10.42
C ALA A 147 3.32 1.52 10.25
N GLY A 148 3.03 2.40 9.30
CA GLY A 148 1.67 2.90 9.04
C GLY A 148 0.70 1.81 8.60
N LEU A 149 1.12 0.94 7.67
CA LEU A 149 0.31 -0.20 7.22
C LEU A 149 0.05 -1.19 8.35
N GLY A 150 1.11 -1.57 9.07
CA GLY A 150 1.03 -2.48 10.22
C GLY A 150 0.17 -1.92 11.36
N MET A 151 0.30 -0.62 11.67
CA MET A 151 -0.56 0.06 12.65
C MET A 151 -2.02 0.08 12.21
N GLY A 152 -2.30 0.26 10.91
CA GLY A 152 -3.66 0.18 10.39
C GLY A 152 -4.29 -1.19 10.64
N VAL A 153 -3.56 -2.25 10.30
CA VAL A 153 -3.97 -3.64 10.54
C VAL A 153 -4.16 -3.92 12.03
N LEU A 154 -3.19 -3.52 12.86
CA LEU A 154 -3.25 -3.69 14.32
C LEU A 154 -4.45 -2.96 14.93
N ARG A 155 -4.73 -1.73 14.46
CA ARG A 155 -5.87 -0.95 14.92
C ARG A 155 -7.19 -1.67 14.62
N HIS A 156 -7.27 -2.36 13.50
CA HIS A 156 -8.43 -3.16 13.14
C HIS A 156 -8.57 -4.41 14.02
N TYR A 157 -7.47 -5.14 14.27
CA TYR A 157 -7.49 -6.27 15.21
C TYR A 157 -7.87 -5.88 16.64
N TYR A 158 -7.37 -4.74 17.12
CA TYR A 158 -7.74 -4.21 18.43
C TYR A 158 -9.24 -3.92 18.53
N ASP A 159 -9.83 -3.39 17.46
CA ASP A 159 -11.27 -3.12 17.39
C ASP A 159 -12.09 -4.41 17.46
N ILE A 160 -11.71 -5.43 16.69
CA ILE A 160 -12.31 -6.77 16.75
C ILE A 160 -12.22 -7.35 18.16
N TYR A 161 -11.04 -7.25 18.80
CA TYR A 161 -10.83 -7.76 20.15
C TYR A 161 -11.73 -7.05 21.17
N THR A 162 -11.85 -5.73 21.06
CA THR A 162 -12.61 -4.89 22.00
C THR A 162 -14.12 -5.05 21.81
N HIS A 163 -14.60 -5.13 20.56
CA HIS A 163 -16.03 -5.16 20.24
C HIS A 163 -16.57 -6.57 19.99
N ARG A 164 -15.71 -7.59 20.06
CA ARG A 164 -16.05 -9.04 19.97
C ARG A 164 -16.94 -9.37 18.76
N SER A 165 -16.81 -8.62 17.67
CA SER A 165 -17.58 -8.81 16.45
C SER A 165 -16.70 -8.62 15.23
N VAL A 166 -16.66 -9.62 14.35
CA VAL A 166 -16.07 -9.52 13.02
C VAL A 166 -17.22 -9.21 12.06
N ARG A 167 -17.55 -7.93 11.90
CA ARG A 167 -18.62 -7.50 10.99
C ARG A 167 -18.04 -6.51 9.99
N GLY A 168 -18.52 -6.55 8.74
CA GLY A 168 -18.26 -5.50 7.75
C GLY A 168 -17.04 -5.65 6.84
N ILE A 169 -16.02 -6.42 7.22
CA ILE A 169 -14.82 -6.64 6.38
C ILE A 169 -15.03 -7.76 5.36
N SER A 170 -14.57 -7.53 4.13
CA SER A 170 -14.52 -8.52 3.06
C SER A 170 -13.35 -9.48 3.27
N PHE A 171 -13.65 -10.77 3.49
CA PHE A 171 -12.62 -11.82 3.54
C PHE A 171 -11.81 -11.92 2.25
N PHE A 172 -12.39 -11.55 1.11
CA PHE A 172 -11.67 -11.51 -0.16
C PHE A 172 -10.66 -10.35 -0.22
N PHE A 173 -10.97 -9.20 0.41
CA PHE A 173 -9.98 -8.13 0.60
C PHE A 173 -8.82 -8.62 1.46
N VAL A 174 -9.10 -9.24 2.60
CA VAL A 174 -8.05 -9.77 3.50
C VAL A 174 -7.18 -10.80 2.79
N GLY A 175 -7.78 -11.68 1.97
CA GLY A 175 -7.04 -12.65 1.18
C GLY A 175 -6.14 -12.02 0.12
N LEU A 176 -6.60 -10.96 -0.57
CA LEU A 176 -5.80 -10.24 -1.56
C LEU A 176 -4.64 -9.46 -0.93
N ASP A 177 -4.89 -8.77 0.18
CA ASP A 177 -3.88 -8.04 0.96
C ASP A 177 -2.77 -9.00 1.43
N ALA A 178 -3.16 -10.12 2.05
CA ALA A 178 -2.22 -11.15 2.50
C ALA A 178 -1.47 -11.84 1.35
N ALA A 179 -2.09 -12.03 0.18
CA ALA A 179 -1.44 -12.58 -1.00
C ALA A 179 -0.38 -11.59 -1.56
N GLY A 180 -0.68 -10.29 -1.54
CA GLY A 180 0.27 -9.24 -1.88
C GLY A 180 1.48 -9.24 -0.93
N ASP A 181 1.26 -9.30 0.37
CA ASP A 181 2.32 -9.37 1.38
C ASP A 181 3.21 -10.60 1.16
N LEU A 182 2.60 -11.79 0.99
CA LEU A 182 3.33 -13.04 0.81
C LEU A 182 4.20 -13.03 -0.45
N THR A 183 3.64 -12.60 -1.58
CA THR A 183 4.36 -12.57 -2.87
C THR A 183 5.51 -11.56 -2.85
N SER A 184 5.30 -10.39 -2.25
CA SER A 184 6.34 -9.38 -2.05
C SER A 184 7.47 -9.87 -1.14
N LEU A 185 7.15 -10.54 -0.03
CA LEU A 185 8.15 -11.10 0.89
C LEU A 185 8.99 -12.21 0.23
N ILE A 186 8.37 -13.07 -0.58
CA ILE A 186 9.10 -14.12 -1.31
C ILE A 186 10.05 -13.48 -2.33
N SER A 187 9.60 -12.46 -3.07
CA SER A 187 10.43 -11.72 -4.02
C SER A 187 11.67 -11.11 -3.35
N VAL A 188 11.50 -10.47 -2.19
CA VAL A 188 12.61 -9.89 -1.42
C VAL A 188 13.54 -10.99 -0.87
N GLY A 189 12.97 -12.09 -0.38
CA GLY A 189 13.72 -13.24 0.11
C GLY A 189 14.63 -13.85 -0.97
N GLU A 190 14.09 -14.05 -2.18
CA GLU A 190 14.86 -14.56 -3.33
C GLU A 190 15.97 -13.60 -3.77
N SER A 191 15.72 -12.29 -3.70
CA SER A 191 16.74 -11.27 -3.99
C SER A 191 17.86 -11.20 -2.94
N SER A 192 17.60 -11.66 -1.72
CA SER A 192 18.53 -11.62 -0.57
C SER A 192 19.38 -12.89 -0.43
N LEU A 193 19.09 -13.95 -1.19
CA LEU A 193 19.89 -15.17 -1.15
C LEU A 193 21.25 -14.94 -1.81
N PRO A 194 22.38 -15.16 -1.11
CA PRO A 194 23.68 -15.17 -1.76
C PRO A 194 23.68 -16.30 -2.79
N SER A 195 24.23 -16.04 -3.98
CA SER A 195 24.53 -17.10 -4.95
C SER A 195 25.49 -18.07 -4.27
N ILE A 196 24.96 -19.08 -3.60
CA ILE A 196 25.72 -20.23 -3.14
C ILE A 196 26.33 -20.79 -4.40
N SER A 197 27.65 -20.58 -4.55
CA SER A 197 28.49 -21.27 -5.50
C SER A 197 28.30 -22.75 -5.26
N ARG A 198 27.41 -23.37 -6.03
CA ARG A 198 27.31 -24.83 -6.10
C ARG A 198 28.53 -25.31 -6.90
N PRO A 199 29.25 -26.34 -6.41
CA PRO A 199 30.44 -26.87 -7.06
C PRO A 199 30.14 -27.42 -8.46
#